data_AF-A0A1X0U404-F1
#
_entry.id   AF-A0A1X0U404-F1
#
_cell.length_a   1.000
_cell.length_b   1.000
_cell.length_c   1.000
_cell.angle_alpha   90.00
_cell.angle_beta   90.00
_cell.angle_gamma   90.00
#
_symmetry.space_group_name_H-M   'P 1'
#
loop_
_entity.id
_entity.type
_entity.pdbx_description
1 polymer ?
#
loop_
_entity_poly.entity_id
_entity_poly.type
_entity_poly.pdbx_seq_one_letter_code
_entity_poly.pdbx_strand_id
1 'polypeptide(L)'
;MQDFIQWTLKAIRDEGPLMSWMEERRVEWTPLLASRLKFLLEGRAFITISDEERRWFETYLLKKMNHSKSIRPFLPFFSLRSLYPSLDEIETNEQKQLLKDMLSLAFPNGYLFFYIGKSLDKYANLAKSDEDSYMWLFDEQAQNSFTLSSSDENLDVKLISLCKIFDKSIDAALFAKVIL
;
A
#
# COMPACT_ATOMS: atom_id res chain seq x y z
N MET A 1 -18.47 -7.42 15.92
CA MET A 1 -17.80 -7.01 14.68
C MET A 1 -18.55 -5.83 14.09
N GLN A 2 -17.86 -4.74 13.74
CA GLN A 2 -18.45 -3.56 13.12
C GLN A 2 -18.27 -3.61 11.59
N ASP A 3 -19.17 -2.98 10.84
CA ASP A 3 -18.99 -2.74 9.40
C ASP A 3 -17.72 -1.90 9.13
N PHE A 4 -16.93 -2.27 8.11
CA PHE A 4 -15.63 -1.65 7.84
C PHE A 4 -15.74 -0.19 7.37
N ILE A 5 -16.81 0.19 6.65
CA ILE A 5 -17.04 1.59 6.25
C ILE A 5 -17.34 2.43 7.49
N GLN A 6 -18.22 1.96 8.37
CA GLN A 6 -18.56 2.66 9.61
C GLN A 6 -17.36 2.78 10.55
N TRP A 7 -16.54 1.73 10.64
CA TRP A 7 -15.32 1.75 11.44
C TRP A 7 -14.28 2.72 10.85
N THR A 8 -14.10 2.73 9.53
CA THR A 8 -13.15 3.64 8.85
C THR A 8 -13.51 5.10 9.09
N LEU A 9 -14.80 5.46 9.04
CA LEU A 9 -15.27 6.80 9.36
C LEU A 9 -14.92 7.21 10.80
N LYS A 10 -15.09 6.31 11.76
CA LYS A 10 -14.72 6.57 13.15
C LYS A 10 -13.20 6.75 13.31
N ALA A 11 -12.41 5.87 12.69
CA ALA A 11 -10.95 5.96 12.75
C ALA A 11 -10.40 7.26 12.14
N ILE A 12 -11.03 7.75 11.07
CA ILE A 12 -10.74 9.06 10.46
C ILE A 12 -11.01 10.20 11.45
N ARG A 13 -12.19 10.20 12.09
CA ARG A 13 -12.59 11.24 13.05
C ARG A 13 -11.70 11.30 14.29
N ASP A 14 -11.26 10.14 14.77
CA ASP A 14 -10.39 10.03 15.94
C ASP A 14 -8.99 10.64 15.68
N GLU A 15 -8.54 10.79 14.43
CA GLU A 15 -7.29 11.47 14.06
C GLU A 15 -7.43 13.00 13.94
N GLY A 16 -8.65 13.53 14.01
CA GLY A 16 -8.91 14.97 14.03
C GLY A 16 -8.92 15.66 12.65
N PRO A 17 -8.83 17.00 12.61
CA PRO A 17 -9.12 17.81 11.41
C PRO A 17 -8.23 17.51 10.20
N LEU A 18 -7.01 17.01 10.42
CA LEU A 18 -6.04 16.66 9.38
C LEU A 18 -6.53 15.52 8.46
N MET A 19 -7.60 14.83 8.85
CA MET A 19 -8.18 13.70 8.13
C MET A 19 -9.56 14.00 7.54
N SER A 20 -10.04 15.24 7.64
CA SER A 20 -11.32 15.67 7.07
C SER A 20 -11.43 15.34 5.58
N TRP A 21 -10.35 15.53 4.82
CA TRP A 21 -10.25 15.18 3.39
C TRP A 21 -10.45 13.68 3.10
N MET A 22 -10.18 12.79 4.07
CA MET A 22 -10.41 11.35 3.93
C MET A 22 -11.88 10.96 4.16
N GLU A 23 -12.66 11.75 4.90
CA GLU A 23 -14.09 11.45 5.10
C GLU A 23 -14.81 11.42 3.76
N GLU A 24 -14.53 12.38 2.88
CA GLU A 24 -15.12 12.47 1.54
C GLU A 24 -14.72 11.30 0.64
N ARG A 25 -13.50 10.78 0.82
CA ARG A 25 -12.91 9.73 -0.03
C ARG A 25 -13.03 8.32 0.52
N ARG A 26 -13.74 8.13 1.64
CA ARG A 26 -13.93 6.82 2.28
C ARG A 26 -14.57 5.78 1.36
N VAL A 27 -15.43 6.21 0.42
CA VAL A 27 -16.15 5.32 -0.50
C VAL A 27 -15.20 4.69 -1.52
N GLU A 28 -14.17 5.41 -1.94
CA GLU A 28 -13.10 4.89 -2.80
C GLU A 28 -12.13 4.02 -1.99
N TRP A 29 -11.71 4.54 -0.83
CA TRP A 29 -10.69 3.93 0.01
C TRP A 29 -11.09 2.56 0.57
N THR A 30 -12.32 2.45 1.11
CA THR A 30 -12.74 1.28 1.89
C THR A 30 -12.78 -0.03 1.08
N PRO A 31 -13.48 -0.12 -0.06
CA PRO A 31 -13.51 -1.37 -0.84
C PRO A 31 -12.14 -1.74 -1.41
N LEU A 32 -11.37 -0.72 -1.83
CA LEU A 32 -10.01 -0.91 -2.31
C LEU A 32 -9.12 -1.49 -1.22
N LEU A 33 -9.17 -0.96 0.00
CA LEU A 33 -8.36 -1.49 1.09
C LEU A 33 -8.87 -2.85 1.58
N ALA A 34 -10.18 -3.05 1.67
CA ALA A 34 -10.77 -4.28 2.21
C ALA A 34 -10.29 -5.53 1.46
N SER A 35 -10.28 -5.47 0.13
CA SER A 35 -9.77 -6.55 -0.72
C SER A 35 -8.28 -6.83 -0.51
N ARG A 36 -7.47 -5.82 -0.21
CA ARG A 36 -6.02 -5.97 0.02
C ARG A 36 -5.74 -6.52 1.40
N LEU A 37 -6.55 -6.14 2.38
CA LEU A 37 -6.51 -6.74 3.71
C LEU A 37 -6.91 -8.23 3.65
N LYS A 38 -7.82 -8.64 2.77
CA LYS A 38 -8.10 -10.08 2.55
C LYS A 38 -6.86 -10.82 2.07
N PHE A 39 -6.14 -10.30 1.08
CA PHE A 39 -4.86 -10.86 0.64
C PHE A 39 -3.81 -10.91 1.76
N LEU A 40 -3.75 -9.89 2.61
CA LEU A 40 -2.86 -9.90 3.77
C LEU A 40 -3.22 -11.03 4.76
N LEU A 41 -4.52 -11.21 5.04
CA LEU A 41 -5.01 -12.27 5.93
C LEU A 41 -4.82 -13.68 5.35
N GLU A 42 -4.83 -13.81 4.02
CA GLU A 42 -4.48 -15.03 3.28
C GLU A 42 -2.96 -15.32 3.28
N GLY A 43 -2.15 -14.39 3.79
CA GLY A 43 -0.69 -14.54 3.89
C GLY A 43 0.08 -14.12 2.64
N ARG A 44 -0.54 -13.36 1.72
CA ARG A 44 0.16 -12.80 0.56
C ARG A 44 1.15 -11.72 0.97
N ALA A 45 2.28 -11.66 0.28
CA ALA A 45 3.30 -10.64 0.53
C ALA A 45 2.99 -9.30 -0.16
N PHE A 46 3.30 -8.20 0.52
CA PHE A 46 3.22 -6.84 0.00
C PHE A 46 4.61 -6.38 -0.43
N ILE A 47 4.84 -6.40 -1.74
CA ILE A 47 6.11 -5.99 -2.35
C ILE A 47 6.03 -4.48 -2.62
N THR A 48 6.55 -3.71 -1.67
CA THR A 48 6.46 -2.25 -1.66
C THR A 48 7.54 -1.64 -2.54
N ILE A 49 7.14 -0.62 -3.31
CA ILE A 49 8.03 0.16 -4.16
C ILE A 49 7.51 1.57 -4.34
N SER A 50 8.39 2.57 -4.31
CA SER A 50 8.02 3.95 -4.62
C SER A 50 8.78 4.55 -5.79
N ASP A 51 8.33 5.72 -6.26
CA ASP A 51 9.21 6.63 -7.01
C ASP A 51 10.38 7.11 -6.12
N GLU A 52 11.38 7.78 -6.70
CA GLU A 52 12.56 8.24 -5.96
C GLU A 52 12.22 9.33 -4.93
N GLU A 53 11.29 10.23 -5.25
CA GLU A 53 10.86 11.31 -4.36
C GLU A 53 10.19 10.78 -3.07
N ARG A 54 9.51 9.63 -3.14
CA ARG A 54 8.76 9.01 -2.03
C ARG A 54 9.52 7.85 -1.39
N ARG A 55 10.82 7.71 -1.67
CA ARG A 55 11.68 6.69 -1.04
C ARG A 55 11.75 6.81 0.48
N TRP A 56 11.70 8.04 1.00
CA TRP A 56 11.60 8.28 2.45
C TRP A 56 10.32 7.67 3.02
N PHE A 57 9.22 7.75 2.26
CA PHE A 57 7.91 7.27 2.67
C PHE A 57 7.80 5.75 2.58
N GLU A 58 8.39 5.12 1.54
CA GLU A 58 8.55 3.66 1.48
C GLU A 58 9.22 3.13 2.77
N THR A 59 10.34 3.75 3.15
CA THR A 59 11.07 3.39 4.37
C THR A 59 10.24 3.61 5.63
N TYR A 60 9.53 4.74 5.71
CA TYR A 60 8.64 5.06 6.82
C TYR A 60 7.52 4.01 6.95
N LEU A 61 6.86 3.67 5.84
CA LEU A 61 5.76 2.70 5.80
C LEU A 61 6.23 1.32 6.26
N LEU A 62 7.34 0.80 5.71
CA LEU A 62 7.86 -0.52 6.07
C LEU A 62 8.20 -0.61 7.57
N LYS A 63 8.85 0.43 8.12
CA LYS A 63 9.15 0.51 9.56
C LYS A 63 7.89 0.63 10.41
N LYS A 64 6.87 1.34 9.92
CA LYS A 64 5.59 1.49 10.61
C LYS A 64 4.83 0.16 10.64
N MET A 65 4.80 -0.58 9.52
CA MET A 65 4.14 -1.88 9.42
C MET A 65 4.78 -2.92 10.37
N ASN A 66 6.11 -2.90 10.49
CA ASN A 66 6.87 -3.86 11.30
C ASN A 66 7.63 -3.22 12.47
N HIS A 67 6.95 -2.39 13.25
CA HIS A 67 7.53 -1.78 14.45
C HIS A 67 7.61 -2.76 15.64
N SER A 68 8.76 -2.78 16.32
CA SER A 68 9.10 -3.76 17.35
C SER A 68 8.24 -3.74 18.63
N LYS A 69 7.55 -2.63 18.94
CA LYS A 69 6.65 -2.57 20.11
C LYS A 69 5.18 -2.83 19.74
N SER A 70 4.91 -3.30 18.52
CA SER A 70 3.56 -3.70 18.14
C SER A 70 3.20 -5.04 18.81
N ILE A 71 1.93 -5.20 19.19
CA ILE A 71 1.38 -6.45 19.72
C ILE A 71 0.99 -7.45 18.63
N ARG A 72 1.05 -7.04 17.35
CA ARG A 72 0.67 -7.87 16.20
C ARG A 72 1.86 -8.66 15.65
N PRO A 73 1.63 -9.74 14.88
CA PRO A 73 2.69 -10.48 14.20
C PRO A 73 3.47 -9.60 13.21
N PHE A 74 4.69 -10.03 12.87
CA PHE A 74 5.39 -9.43 11.72
C PHE A 74 4.59 -9.70 10.44
N LEU A 75 4.41 -8.64 9.67
CA LEU A 75 3.63 -8.63 8.44
C LEU A 75 4.56 -8.78 7.23
N PRO A 76 4.14 -9.47 6.17
CA PRO A 76 4.96 -9.76 4.99
C PRO A 76 5.08 -8.55 4.05
N PHE A 77 5.59 -7.42 4.56
CA PHE A 77 5.89 -6.22 3.79
C PHE A 77 7.39 -6.15 3.50
N PHE A 78 7.75 -6.06 2.22
CA PHE A 78 9.13 -6.07 1.77
C PHE A 78 9.39 -4.93 0.78
N SER A 79 10.56 -4.31 0.84
CA SER A 79 11.02 -3.40 -0.20
C SER A 79 11.50 -4.19 -1.42
N LEU A 80 10.97 -3.92 -2.60
CA LEU A 80 11.44 -4.55 -3.83
C LEU A 80 12.93 -4.25 -4.09
N ARG A 81 13.38 -3.05 -3.74
CA ARG A 81 14.80 -2.64 -3.83
C ARG A 81 15.71 -3.50 -2.95
N SER A 82 15.19 -3.96 -1.82
CA SER A 82 15.94 -4.84 -0.91
C SER A 82 15.95 -6.28 -1.40
N LEU A 83 14.87 -6.73 -2.04
CA LEU A 83 14.78 -8.07 -2.62
C LEU A 83 15.62 -8.21 -3.90
N TYR A 84 15.72 -7.13 -4.68
CA TYR A 84 16.48 -7.09 -5.93
C TYR A 84 17.28 -5.78 -6.04
N PRO A 85 18.54 -5.76 -5.59
CA PRO A 85 19.36 -4.54 -5.55
C PRO A 85 19.60 -3.88 -6.91
N SER A 86 19.70 -4.66 -7.99
CA SER A 86 19.88 -4.17 -9.37
C SER A 86 18.57 -3.77 -10.05
N LEU A 87 17.55 -3.41 -9.28
CA LEU A 87 16.23 -3.04 -9.79
C LEU A 87 16.26 -1.88 -10.79
N ASP A 88 17.23 -0.99 -10.67
CA ASP A 88 17.42 0.12 -11.61
C ASP A 88 17.81 -0.32 -13.02
N GLU A 89 18.42 -1.49 -13.16
CA GLU A 89 18.92 -2.07 -14.42
C GLU A 89 17.83 -2.84 -15.21
N ILE A 90 16.61 -2.95 -14.67
CA ILE A 90 15.49 -3.60 -15.35
C ILE A 90 14.86 -2.62 -16.34
N GLU A 91 15.08 -2.86 -17.63
CA GLU A 91 14.55 -2.01 -18.71
C GLU A 91 13.53 -2.76 -19.58
N THR A 92 13.79 -4.04 -19.84
CA THR A 92 13.00 -4.85 -20.78
C THR A 92 11.83 -5.55 -20.10
N ASN A 93 10.80 -5.89 -20.89
CA ASN A 93 9.66 -6.67 -20.40
C ASN A 93 10.05 -8.10 -20.03
N GLU A 94 11.05 -8.68 -20.70
CA GLU A 94 11.60 -10.00 -20.36
C GLU A 94 12.22 -10.01 -18.96
N GLN A 95 13.05 -9.02 -18.64
CA GLN A 95 13.62 -8.87 -17.30
C GLN A 95 12.55 -8.67 -16.22
N LYS A 96 11.49 -7.89 -16.52
CA LYS A 96 10.35 -7.73 -15.61
C LYS A 96 9.63 -9.05 -15.37
N GLN A 97 9.48 -9.90 -16.40
CA GLN A 97 8.88 -11.22 -16.24
C GLN A 97 9.75 -12.14 -15.38
N LEU A 98 11.06 -12.17 -15.62
CA LEU A 98 12.01 -12.95 -14.79
C LEU A 98 11.98 -12.50 -13.32
N LEU A 99 11.84 -11.20 -13.06
CA LEU A 99 11.62 -10.67 -11.71
C LEU A 99 10.33 -11.23 -11.10
N LYS A 100 9.21 -11.19 -11.84
CA LYS A 100 7.92 -11.74 -11.38
C LYS A 100 7.98 -13.25 -11.13
N ASP A 101 8.71 -14.00 -11.95
CA ASP A 101 8.91 -15.43 -11.77
C ASP A 101 9.70 -15.71 -10.48
N MET A 102 10.77 -14.96 -10.23
CA MET A 102 11.55 -15.03 -9.00
C MET A 102 10.69 -14.73 -7.76
N LEU A 103 9.89 -13.65 -7.81
CA LEU A 103 8.97 -13.32 -6.71
C LEU A 103 7.93 -14.42 -6.48
N SER A 104 7.40 -15.04 -7.54
CA SER A 104 6.44 -16.14 -7.42
C SER A 104 7.05 -17.38 -6.75
N LEU A 105 8.34 -17.67 -7.02
CA LEU A 105 9.07 -18.74 -6.34
C LEU A 105 9.36 -18.41 -4.86
N ALA A 106 9.71 -17.16 -4.58
CA ALA A 106 10.02 -16.70 -3.22
C ALA A 106 8.78 -16.61 -2.31
N PHE A 107 7.62 -16.28 -2.88
CA PHE A 107 6.36 -16.08 -2.16
C PHE A 107 5.29 -17.07 -2.65
N PRO A 108 5.32 -18.35 -2.23
CA PRO A 108 4.43 -19.39 -2.73
C PRO A 108 2.95 -19.16 -2.38
N ASN A 109 2.66 -18.38 -1.33
CA ASN A 109 1.30 -17.97 -0.98
C ASN A 109 0.80 -16.78 -1.81
N GLY A 110 1.59 -16.31 -2.78
CA GLY A 110 1.30 -15.15 -3.60
C GLY A 110 1.88 -13.85 -3.04
N TYR A 111 1.94 -12.85 -3.90
CA TYR A 111 2.37 -11.50 -3.58
C TYR A 111 1.53 -10.49 -4.37
N LEU A 112 1.62 -9.22 -3.99
CA LEU A 112 1.13 -8.11 -4.80
C LEU A 112 2.13 -6.95 -4.74
N PHE A 113 2.16 -6.13 -5.79
CA PHE A 113 2.92 -4.89 -5.75
C PHE A 113 2.14 -3.81 -4.99
N PHE A 114 2.81 -3.18 -4.04
CA PHE A 114 2.32 -1.98 -3.37
C PHE A 114 3.13 -0.77 -3.85
N TYR A 115 2.60 -0.06 -4.85
CA TYR A 115 3.28 1.10 -5.44
C TYR A 115 2.84 2.42 -4.84
N ILE A 116 3.78 3.35 -4.61
CA ILE A 116 3.51 4.68 -4.08
C ILE A 116 4.31 5.73 -4.87
N GLY A 117 3.65 6.57 -5.65
CA GLY A 117 4.40 7.55 -6.44
C GLY A 117 3.68 8.08 -7.67
N LYS A 118 4.45 8.81 -8.48
CA LYS A 118 4.03 9.34 -9.78
C LYS A 118 3.63 8.22 -10.73
N SER A 119 2.60 8.48 -11.52
CA SER A 119 2.08 7.51 -12.47
C SER A 119 3.00 7.16 -13.64
N LEU A 120 3.86 8.11 -14.03
CA LEU A 120 4.79 7.98 -15.15
C LEU A 120 6.15 7.38 -14.76
N ASP A 121 6.34 7.02 -13.49
CA ASP A 121 7.57 6.40 -13.02
C ASP A 121 7.72 4.98 -13.59
N LYS A 122 8.97 4.55 -13.85
CA LYS A 122 9.25 3.24 -14.44
C LYS A 122 8.71 2.08 -13.59
N TYR A 123 8.64 2.25 -12.27
CA TYR A 123 8.12 1.25 -11.34
C TYR A 123 6.60 1.25 -11.24
N ALA A 124 5.94 2.37 -11.54
CA ALA A 124 4.49 2.42 -11.65
C ALA A 124 4.01 1.43 -12.72
N ASN A 125 4.70 1.35 -13.86
CA ASN A 125 4.35 0.42 -14.94
C ASN A 125 4.45 -1.05 -14.52
N LEU A 126 5.41 -1.39 -13.65
CA LEU A 126 5.50 -2.75 -13.11
C LEU A 126 4.25 -3.11 -12.30
N ALA A 127 3.81 -2.22 -11.40
CA ALA A 127 2.61 -2.43 -10.60
C ALA A 127 1.32 -2.38 -11.45
N LYS A 128 1.19 -1.45 -12.40
CA LYS A 128 0.02 -1.34 -13.29
C LYS A 128 -0.19 -2.59 -14.15
N SER A 129 0.88 -3.34 -14.45
CA SER A 129 0.80 -4.58 -15.22
C SER A 129 0.29 -5.78 -14.44
N ASP A 130 -0.07 -5.61 -13.16
CA ASP A 130 -0.50 -6.68 -12.27
C ASP A 130 -1.88 -6.36 -11.67
N GLU A 131 -2.80 -7.32 -11.81
CA GLU A 131 -4.23 -7.13 -11.49
C GLU A 131 -4.51 -7.05 -9.98
N ASP A 132 -3.64 -7.60 -9.15
CA ASP A 132 -3.82 -7.63 -7.69
C ASP A 132 -3.07 -6.49 -6.99
N SER A 133 -2.34 -5.68 -7.74
CA SER A 133 -1.60 -4.52 -7.22
C SER A 133 -2.46 -3.61 -6.35
N TYR A 134 -1.78 -2.93 -5.43
CA TYR A 134 -2.33 -1.85 -4.62
C TYR A 134 -1.49 -0.60 -4.86
N MET A 135 -2.11 0.50 -5.28
CA MET A 135 -1.34 1.66 -5.72
C MET A 135 -1.83 2.94 -5.04
N TRP A 136 -0.91 3.74 -4.51
CA TRP A 136 -1.16 5.13 -4.16
C TRP A 136 -0.51 5.99 -5.24
N LEU A 137 -1.33 6.35 -6.24
CA LEU A 137 -0.86 6.90 -7.51
C LEU A 137 -1.03 8.41 -7.53
N PHE A 138 -0.07 9.15 -8.08
CA PHE A 138 -0.22 10.60 -8.23
C PHE A 138 -0.68 10.99 -9.62
N ASP A 139 -1.61 11.95 -9.66
CA ASP A 139 -2.11 12.68 -10.84
C ASP A 139 -2.89 11.85 -11.88
N GLU A 140 -2.90 10.53 -11.77
CA GLU A 140 -3.62 9.61 -12.65
C GLU A 140 -4.49 8.65 -11.84
N GLN A 141 -5.66 8.31 -12.38
CA GLN A 141 -6.47 7.21 -11.89
C GLN A 141 -6.16 5.95 -12.68
N ALA A 142 -5.89 4.86 -11.97
CA ALA A 142 -5.76 3.52 -12.51
C ALA A 142 -6.64 2.54 -11.71
N GLN A 143 -6.89 1.36 -12.28
CA GLN A 143 -7.52 0.27 -11.53
C GLN A 143 -6.66 -0.03 -10.29
N ASN A 144 -7.32 -0.32 -9.17
CA ASN A 144 -6.67 -0.63 -7.89
C ASN A 144 -5.78 0.49 -7.33
N SER A 145 -6.02 1.74 -7.74
CA SER A 145 -5.30 2.89 -7.23
C SER A 145 -6.16 3.78 -6.34
N PHE A 146 -5.52 4.37 -5.34
CA PHE A 146 -6.02 5.52 -4.60
C PHE A 146 -5.22 6.75 -5.06
N THR A 147 -5.87 7.63 -5.84
CA THR A 147 -5.16 8.76 -6.46
C THR A 147 -4.93 9.90 -5.48
N LEU A 148 -3.77 10.54 -5.49
CA LEU A 148 -3.47 11.80 -4.79
C LEU A 148 -2.94 12.83 -5.80
N SER A 149 -2.91 14.10 -5.42
CA SER A 149 -2.36 15.17 -6.28
C SER A 149 -0.90 15.40 -5.90
N SER A 150 0.03 15.31 -6.85
CA SER A 150 1.45 15.59 -6.59
C SER A 150 1.71 17.08 -6.32
N SER A 151 0.81 17.96 -6.80
CA SER A 151 0.84 19.41 -6.59
C SER A 151 0.26 19.87 -5.25
N ASP A 152 -0.24 18.94 -4.43
CA ASP A 152 -0.77 19.29 -3.11
C ASP A 152 0.36 19.62 -2.14
N GLU A 153 0.39 20.85 -1.63
CA GLU A 153 1.38 21.31 -0.65
C GLU A 153 1.38 20.46 0.64
N ASN A 154 0.26 19.78 0.95
CA ASN A 154 0.12 18.92 2.12
C ASN A 154 0.27 17.43 1.79
N LEU A 155 0.79 17.06 0.61
CA LEU A 155 0.91 15.66 0.18
C LEU A 155 1.61 14.77 1.20
N ASP A 156 2.74 15.20 1.76
CA ASP A 156 3.51 14.41 2.71
C ASP A 156 2.72 14.14 4.00
N VAL A 157 1.99 15.16 4.48
CA VAL A 157 1.08 15.02 5.63
C VAL A 157 -0.04 14.04 5.30
N LYS A 158 -0.60 14.10 4.08
CA LYS A 158 -1.62 13.16 3.61
C LYS A 158 -1.09 11.72 3.54
N LEU A 159 0.13 11.50 3.05
CA LEU A 159 0.77 10.18 2.99
C LEU A 159 0.98 9.60 4.39
N ILE A 160 1.53 10.38 5.33
CA ILE A 160 1.69 9.97 6.73
C ILE A 160 0.33 9.61 7.34
N SER A 161 -0.68 10.45 7.09
CA SER A 161 -2.02 10.26 7.61
C SER A 161 -2.68 8.99 7.04
N LEU A 162 -2.59 8.78 5.72
CA LEU A 162 -3.02 7.54 5.06
C LEU A 162 -2.36 6.30 5.64
N CYS A 163 -1.04 6.35 5.89
CA CYS A 163 -0.31 5.26 6.52
C CYS A 163 -0.89 4.92 7.90
N LYS A 164 -1.31 5.91 8.69
CA LYS A 164 -1.94 5.67 10.00
C LYS A 164 -3.30 4.97 9.87
N ILE A 165 -4.14 5.37 8.92
CA ILE A 165 -5.41 4.67 8.68
C ILE A 165 -5.13 3.24 8.23
N PHE A 166 -4.24 3.06 7.26
CA PHE A 166 -3.83 1.75 6.77
C PHE A 166 -3.35 0.83 7.91
N ASP A 167 -2.47 1.34 8.77
CA ASP A 167 -1.95 0.66 9.95
C ASP A 167 -3.08 0.23 10.92
N LYS A 168 -3.99 1.15 11.24
CA LYS A 168 -5.15 0.87 12.10
C LYS A 168 -6.11 -0.13 11.46
N SER A 169 -6.31 -0.05 10.15
CA SER A 169 -7.19 -0.96 9.41
C SER A 169 -6.65 -2.39 9.41
N ILE A 170 -5.33 -2.56 9.30
CA ILE A 170 -4.67 -3.87 9.45
C ILE A 170 -4.94 -4.44 10.84
N ASP A 171 -4.74 -3.66 11.90
CA ASP A 171 -5.04 -4.11 13.27
C ASP A 171 -6.51 -4.48 13.43
N ALA A 172 -7.42 -3.68 12.88
CA ALA A 172 -8.85 -3.96 12.95
C ALA A 172 -9.22 -5.27 12.26
N ALA A 173 -8.62 -5.55 11.10
CA ALA A 173 -8.81 -6.80 10.37
C ALA A 173 -8.21 -8.01 11.11
N LEU A 174 -6.94 -7.92 11.54
CA LEU A 174 -6.24 -9.01 12.22
C LEU A 174 -6.90 -9.42 13.53
N PHE A 175 -7.40 -8.46 14.31
CA PHE A 175 -8.07 -8.71 15.58
C PHE A 175 -9.59 -8.90 15.43
N ALA A 176 -10.08 -9.15 14.20
CA ALA A 176 -11.49 -9.38 13.89
C ALA A 176 -12.43 -8.31 14.50
N LYS A 177 -12.00 -7.05 14.53
CA LYS A 177 -12.82 -5.92 14.99
C LYS A 177 -13.85 -5.54 13.92
N VAL A 178 -13.49 -5.75 12.66
CA VAL A 178 -14.29 -5.41 11.47
C VAL A 178 -14.52 -6.62 10.56
N ILE A 179 -15.58 -6.56 9.78
CA ILE A 179 -15.83 -7.50 8.66
C ILE A 179 -15.44 -6.80 7.37
N LEU A 180 -14.55 -7.43 6.59
CA LEU A 180 -14.02 -6.92 5.33
C LEU A 180 -14.85 -7.32 4.10
#